data_AF-A0A829D4W5-F1
#
_entry.id   AF-A0A829D4W5-F1
#
_cell.length_a   1.000
_cell.length_b   1.000
_cell.length_c   1.000
_cell.angle_alpha   90.00
_cell.angle_beta   90.00
_cell.angle_gamma   90.00
#
_symmetry.space_group_name_H-M   'P 1'
#
loop_
_entity.id
_entity.type
_entity.pdbx_description
1 polymer ?
#
loop_
_entity_poly.entity_id
_entity_poly.type
_entity_poly.pdbx_seq_one_letter_code
_entity_poly.pdbx_strand_id
1 'polypeptide(L)'
;MALEVVKENYSFTNLELKLFGYDMVSFSGFKFDHAVEIELTYGKSGEIVGYTTKNYKRSISAEIYFEELDRLTLLAAPYGGLIEKLPPAPLTAVLKAEGRPDFKYLAPAAKITKYVADFKSGNSGAVAVPLEIALLSIPIISFA
;
A
#
# COMPACT_ATOMS: atom_id res chain seq x y z
N MET A 1 -2.28 28.99 16.64
CA MET A 1 -1.11 28.29 16.07
C MET A 1 -1.65 27.24 15.12
N ALA A 2 -1.44 27.41 13.82
CA ALA A 2 -1.82 26.40 12.83
C ALA A 2 -0.88 25.20 12.97
N LEU A 3 -1.43 23.99 13.07
CA LEU A 3 -0.66 22.76 12.96
C LEU A 3 -0.14 22.67 11.53
N GLU A 4 1.14 23.00 11.33
CA GLU A 4 1.86 22.62 10.11
C GLU A 4 1.86 21.09 10.05
N VAL A 5 1.05 20.55 9.15
CA VAL A 5 1.17 19.15 8.74
C VAL A 5 2.50 19.06 8.00
N VAL A 6 3.54 18.62 8.71
CA VAL A 6 4.86 18.37 8.14
C VAL A 6 4.68 17.33 7.04
N LYS A 7 4.66 17.79 5.77
CA LYS A 7 4.85 16.92 4.61
C LYS A 7 6.32 16.54 4.57
N GLU A 8 6.71 15.56 5.39
CA GLU A 8 8.01 14.92 5.20
C GLU A 8 7.93 14.13 3.89
N ASN A 9 8.63 14.61 2.87
CA ASN A 9 8.90 13.83 1.67
C ASN A 9 9.80 12.67 2.11
N TYR A 10 9.19 11.51 2.40
CA TYR A 10 9.92 10.27 2.60
C TYR A 10 10.68 9.98 1.31
N SER A 11 12.01 10.04 1.37
CA SER A 11 12.86 9.60 0.27
C SER A 11 12.63 8.09 0.07
N PHE A 12 12.03 7.72 -1.06
CA PHE A 12 11.73 6.33 -1.41
C PHE A 12 12.99 5.44 -1.51
N THR A 13 14.19 6.03 -1.47
CA THR A 13 15.48 5.32 -1.53
C THR A 13 15.69 4.32 -0.37
N ASN A 14 14.98 4.50 0.75
CA ASN A 14 15.15 3.67 1.95
C ASN A 14 13.91 2.82 2.29
N LEU A 15 12.99 2.65 1.35
CA LEU A 15 11.84 1.76 1.52
C LEU A 15 12.20 0.36 1.00
N GLU A 16 11.96 -0.67 1.81
CA GLU A 16 12.05 -2.08 1.41
C GLU A 16 10.64 -2.66 1.41
N LEU A 17 10.18 -3.19 0.27
CA LEU A 17 8.85 -3.78 0.12
C LEU A 17 8.98 -5.26 -0.21
N LYS A 18 8.31 -6.11 0.57
CA LYS A 18 8.21 -7.55 0.33
C LYS A 18 6.78 -7.94 0.05
N LEU A 19 6.55 -8.68 -1.04
CA LEU A 19 5.25 -9.22 -1.41
C LEU A 19 5.44 -10.62 -2.01
N PHE A 20 4.55 -11.57 -1.70
CA PHE A 20 4.68 -12.98 -2.12
C PHE A 20 6.01 -13.64 -1.70
N GLY A 21 6.67 -13.13 -0.66
CA GLY A 21 7.98 -13.63 -0.21
C GLY A 21 9.18 -13.11 -1.02
N TYR A 22 8.96 -12.21 -1.99
CA TYR A 22 10.01 -11.59 -2.79
C TYR A 22 10.22 -10.13 -2.41
N ASP A 23 11.48 -9.69 -2.44
CA ASP A 23 11.86 -8.28 -2.37
C ASP A 23 11.50 -7.58 -3.68
N MET A 24 10.67 -6.55 -3.60
CA MET A 24 10.35 -5.68 -4.72
C MET A 24 11.49 -4.66 -4.87
N VAL A 25 12.32 -4.84 -5.89
CA VAL A 25 13.61 -4.13 -6.03
C VAL A 25 13.48 -2.82 -6.83
N SER A 26 12.25 -2.43 -7.19
CA SER A 26 12.02 -1.55 -8.33
C SER A 26 10.63 -0.91 -8.28
N PHE A 27 10.45 0.03 -7.35
CA PHE A 27 9.22 0.83 -7.23
C PHE A 27 9.53 2.33 -7.12
N SER A 28 8.72 3.17 -7.77
CA SER A 28 8.87 4.63 -7.79
C SER A 28 8.02 5.36 -6.76
N GLY A 29 7.05 4.68 -6.15
CA GLY A 29 6.18 5.26 -5.14
C GLY A 29 5.41 4.22 -4.34
N PHE A 30 5.10 4.56 -3.09
CA PHE A 30 4.27 3.78 -2.17
C PHE A 30 3.40 4.72 -1.35
N LYS A 31 2.09 4.51 -1.39
CA LYS A 31 1.09 5.27 -0.65
C LYS A 31 0.22 4.34 0.16
N PHE A 32 0.05 4.64 1.43
CA PHE A 32 -0.87 3.96 2.32
C PHE A 32 -2.05 4.88 2.65
N ASP A 33 -3.25 4.46 2.27
CA ASP A 33 -4.50 5.14 2.61
C ASP A 33 -5.24 4.33 3.69
N HIS A 34 -5.39 4.94 4.87
CA HIS A 34 -6.14 4.39 6.00
C HIS A 34 -7.29 5.33 6.36
N ALA A 35 -8.52 4.89 6.09
CA ALA A 35 -9.73 5.61 6.45
C ALA A 35 -10.62 4.76 7.35
N VAL A 36 -11.20 5.40 8.36
CA VAL A 36 -12.16 4.80 9.29
C VAL A 36 -13.46 5.57 9.17
N GLU A 37 -14.54 4.88 8.78
CA GLU A 37 -15.87 5.47 8.84
C GLU A 37 -16.36 5.47 10.29
N ILE A 38 -16.69 6.65 10.79
CA ILE A 38 -17.22 6.86 12.14
C ILE A 38 -18.71 7.17 12.02
N GLU A 39 -19.53 6.41 12.72
CA GLU A 39 -20.93 6.70 12.93
C GLU A 39 -21.12 7.33 14.31
N LEU A 40 -21.78 8.49 14.36
CA LEU A 40 -22.03 9.21 15.59
C LEU A 40 -23.42 8.85 16.13
N THR A 41 -23.49 8.58 17.43
CA THR A 41 -24.77 8.39 18.13
C THR A 41 -25.13 9.67 18.86
N TYR A 42 -26.35 10.15 18.64
CA TYR A 42 -26.84 11.40 19.21
C TYR A 42 -27.87 11.15 20.33
N GLY A 43 -27.75 11.91 21.42
CA GLY A 43 -28.70 11.94 22.53
C GLY A 43 -29.97 12.72 22.20
N LYS A 44 -30.92 12.74 23.13
CA LYS A 44 -32.23 13.40 22.94
C LYS A 44 -32.12 14.91 22.70
N SER A 45 -31.06 15.55 23.15
CA SER A 45 -30.75 16.98 22.92
C SER A 45 -29.90 17.24 21.67
N GLY A 46 -29.59 16.21 20.89
CA GLY A 46 -28.70 16.33 19.73
C GLY A 46 -27.21 16.39 20.08
N GLU A 47 -26.84 16.15 21.34
CA GLU A 47 -25.44 16.00 21.72
C GLU A 47 -24.87 14.64 21.25
N ILE A 48 -23.58 14.59 20.92
CA ILE A 48 -22.90 13.32 20.62
C ILE A 48 -22.73 12.58 21.94
N VAL A 49 -23.40 11.42 22.08
CA VAL A 49 -23.33 10.56 23.26
C VAL A 49 -22.48 9.31 23.03
N GLY A 50 -22.07 9.06 21.78
CA GLY A 50 -21.20 7.94 21.44
C GLY A 50 -20.77 7.96 19.99
N TYR A 51 -19.84 7.06 19.65
CA TYR A 51 -19.45 6.79 18.28
C TYR A 51 -19.21 5.30 18.09
N THR A 52 -19.48 4.80 16.89
CA THR A 52 -19.22 3.43 16.48
C THR A 52 -18.38 3.45 15.21
N THR A 53 -17.38 2.57 15.15
CA THR A 53 -16.59 2.36 13.93
C THR A 53 -17.35 1.42 13.00
N LYS A 54 -17.67 1.88 11.79
CA LYS A 54 -18.49 1.12 10.83
C LYS A 54 -17.63 0.28 9.89
N ASN A 55 -16.84 0.95 9.05
CA ASN A 55 -16.01 0.30 8.04
C ASN A 55 -14.58 0.84 8.07
N TYR A 56 -13.64 -0.07 7.83
CA TYR A 56 -12.25 0.29 7.54
C TYR A 56 -12.04 0.21 6.03
N LYS A 57 -11.68 1.34 5.42
CA LYS A 57 -11.21 1.35 4.03
C LYS A 57 -9.70 1.48 4.04
N ARG A 58 -9.03 0.42 3.59
CA ARG A 58 -7.57 0.31 3.61
C ARG A 58 -7.08 -0.09 2.23
N SER A 59 -6.29 0.76 1.61
CA SER A 59 -5.69 0.50 0.29
C SER A 59 -4.25 0.96 0.26
N ILE A 60 -3.47 0.26 -0.55
CA ILE A 60 -2.09 0.62 -0.87
C ILE A 60 -2.04 0.88 -2.38
N SER A 61 -1.43 1.99 -2.76
CA SER A 61 -1.06 2.25 -4.15
C SER A 61 0.46 2.23 -4.25
N ALA A 62 0.99 1.44 -5.18
CA ALA A 62 2.41 1.40 -5.48
C ALA A 62 2.63 1.65 -6.97
N GLU A 63 3.80 2.16 -7.34
CA GLU A 63 4.23 2.23 -8.74
C GLU A 63 5.43 1.32 -8.91
N ILE A 64 5.32 0.30 -9.75
CA ILE A 64 6.37 -0.71 -9.98
C ILE A 64 6.96 -0.55 -11.39
N TYR A 65 8.19 -0.98 -11.62
CA TYR A 65 8.71 -1.05 -13.00
C TYR A 65 8.20 -2.30 -13.76
N PHE A 66 8.33 -2.25 -15.08
CA PHE A 66 7.82 -3.30 -15.97
C PHE A 66 8.45 -4.67 -15.71
N GLU A 67 9.72 -4.73 -15.34
CA GLU A 67 10.41 -5.96 -14.97
C GLU A 67 9.74 -6.66 -13.79
N GLU A 68 9.25 -5.88 -12.82
CA GLU A 68 8.54 -6.42 -11.66
C GLU A 68 7.15 -6.91 -12.03
N LEU A 69 6.48 -6.24 -12.99
CA LEU A 69 5.23 -6.72 -13.56
C LEU A 69 5.39 -8.08 -14.27
N ASP A 70 6.48 -8.26 -15.02
CA ASP A 70 6.78 -9.54 -15.68
C ASP A 70 6.97 -10.67 -14.65
N ARG A 71 7.71 -10.41 -13.56
CA ARG A 71 7.86 -11.37 -12.46
C ARG A 71 6.54 -11.75 -11.80
N LEU A 72 5.66 -10.77 -11.55
CA LEU A 72 4.33 -11.03 -11.00
C LEU A 72 3.45 -11.83 -11.98
N THR A 73 3.59 -11.57 -13.29
CA THR A 73 2.89 -12.31 -14.35
C THR A 73 3.35 -13.77 -14.41
N LEU A 74 4.67 -14.01 -14.29
CA LEU A 74 5.24 -15.36 -14.20
C LEU A 74 4.76 -16.10 -12.94
N LEU A 75 4.70 -15.40 -11.79
CA LEU A 75 4.12 -15.96 -10.57
C LEU A 75 2.63 -16.31 -10.75
N ALA A 76 1.92 -15.51 -11.54
CA ALA A 76 0.51 -15.73 -11.88
C ALA A 76 0.29 -16.75 -13.00
N ALA A 77 1.33 -17.39 -13.55
CA ALA A 77 1.21 -18.37 -14.63
C ALA A 77 0.20 -19.51 -14.34
N PRO A 78 0.12 -20.10 -13.12
CA PRO A 78 -0.90 -21.09 -12.79
C PRO A 78 -2.35 -20.57 -12.89
N TYR A 79 -2.52 -19.25 -12.89
CA TYR A 79 -3.81 -18.56 -12.99
C TYR A 79 -4.03 -17.93 -14.38
N GLY A 80 -3.23 -18.33 -15.38
CA GLY A 80 -3.29 -17.80 -16.74
C GLY A 80 -2.58 -16.46 -16.93
N GLY A 81 -1.62 -16.12 -16.05
CA GLY A 81 -0.89 -14.84 -16.10
C GLY A 81 -1.67 -13.66 -15.51
N LEU A 82 -2.84 -13.91 -14.94
CA LEU A 82 -3.71 -12.88 -14.35
C LEU A 82 -3.30 -12.60 -12.90
N ILE A 83 -2.59 -11.50 -12.69
CA ILE A 83 -2.03 -11.09 -11.39
C ILE A 83 -3.14 -10.90 -10.33
N GLU A 84 -4.30 -10.38 -10.74
CA GLU A 84 -5.46 -10.19 -9.87
C GLU A 84 -6.06 -11.51 -9.37
N LYS A 85 -5.68 -12.65 -9.94
CA LYS A 85 -6.09 -13.98 -9.46
C LYS A 85 -5.11 -14.58 -8.44
N LEU A 86 -3.92 -14.01 -8.25
CA LEU A 86 -2.98 -14.46 -7.23
C LEU A 86 -3.61 -14.43 -5.83
N PRO A 87 -3.42 -15.44 -4.98
CA PRO A 87 -4.01 -15.45 -3.65
C PRO A 87 -3.52 -14.25 -2.82
N PRO A 88 -4.24 -13.82 -1.77
CA PRO A 88 -3.72 -12.84 -0.84
C PRO A 88 -2.39 -13.30 -0.23
N ALA A 89 -1.45 -12.38 -0.08
CA ALA A 89 -0.13 -12.65 0.47
C ALA A 89 0.27 -11.59 1.50
N PRO A 90 1.17 -11.92 2.43
CA PRO A 90 1.70 -10.92 3.35
C PRO A 90 2.48 -9.86 2.59
N LEU A 91 2.27 -8.60 2.98
CA LEU A 91 3.02 -7.45 2.51
C LEU A 91 3.75 -6.80 3.67
N THR A 92 5.07 -6.65 3.52
CA THR A 92 5.92 -6.00 4.52
C THR A 92 6.57 -4.79 3.89
N ALA A 93 6.42 -3.62 4.49
CA ALA A 93 7.09 -2.40 4.10
C ALA A 93 7.94 -1.89 5.27
N VAL A 94 9.24 -1.68 5.04
CA VAL A 94 10.17 -1.15 6.04
C VAL A 94 10.78 0.13 5.50
N LEU A 95 10.56 1.23 6.19
CA LEU A 95 11.14 2.53 5.85
C LEU A 95 12.24 2.86 6.86
N LYS A 96 13.47 2.93 6.37
CA LYS A 96 14.65 3.30 7.17
C LYS A 96 14.86 4.80 7.13
N ALA A 97 14.70 5.47 8.26
CA ALA A 97 14.88 6.91 8.38
C ALA A 97 16.16 7.21 9.16
N GLU A 98 17.05 8.02 8.56
CA GLU A 98 18.30 8.38 9.23
C GLU A 98 18.02 9.17 10.52
N GLY A 99 18.58 8.69 11.64
CA GLY A 99 18.41 9.32 12.95
C GLY A 99 17.03 9.11 13.61
N ARG A 100 16.17 8.21 13.09
CA ARG A 100 14.87 7.86 13.68
C ARG A 100 14.66 6.34 13.72
N PRO A 101 13.76 5.83 14.59
CA PRO A 101 13.37 4.42 14.57
C PRO A 101 12.83 4.01 13.20
N ASP A 102 13.14 2.78 12.78
CA ASP A 102 12.65 2.20 11.53
C ASP A 102 11.14 2.06 11.61
N PHE A 103 10.45 2.59 10.60
CA PHE A 103 9.03 2.36 10.44
C PHE A 103 8.82 1.00 9.78
N LYS A 104 8.07 0.13 10.45
CA LYS A 104 7.70 -1.19 9.92
C LYS A 104 6.19 -1.28 9.80
N TYR A 105 5.76 -1.71 8.63
CA TYR A 105 4.38 -1.94 8.27
C TYR A 105 4.22 -3.38 7.79
N LEU A 106 3.34 -4.13 8.44
CA LEU A 106 3.03 -5.51 8.07
C LEU A 106 1.54 -5.64 7.83
N ALA A 107 1.16 -5.99 6.61
CA ALA A 107 -0.19 -6.42 6.27
C ALA A 107 -0.20 -7.94 6.05
N PRO A 108 -0.76 -8.74 6.98
CA PRO A 108 -0.79 -10.20 6.87
C PRO A 108 -1.46 -10.74 5.60
N ALA A 109 -2.49 -10.05 5.10
CA ALA A 109 -3.21 -10.41 3.89
C ALA A 109 -3.42 -9.16 3.01
N ALA A 110 -2.62 -9.05 1.97
CA ALA A 110 -2.71 -8.04 0.93
C ALA A 110 -3.02 -8.70 -0.42
N LYS A 111 -3.90 -8.10 -1.20
CA LYS A 111 -4.39 -8.63 -2.47
C LYS A 111 -4.21 -7.58 -3.56
N ILE A 112 -3.50 -7.93 -4.62
CA ILE A 112 -3.45 -7.10 -5.82
C ILE A 112 -4.86 -7.10 -6.44
N THR A 113 -5.44 -5.92 -6.60
CA THR A 113 -6.80 -5.74 -7.16
C THR A 113 -6.80 -5.15 -8.55
N LYS A 114 -5.76 -4.39 -8.89
CA LYS A 114 -5.66 -3.73 -10.19
C LYS A 114 -4.21 -3.38 -10.48
N TYR A 115 -3.85 -3.42 -11.75
CA TYR A 115 -2.63 -2.83 -12.29
C TYR A 115 -2.97 -2.11 -13.59
N VAL A 116 -2.19 -1.08 -13.93
CA VAL A 116 -2.37 -0.33 -15.19
C VAL A 116 -1.04 -0.34 -15.94
N ALA A 117 -0.93 -1.20 -16.94
CA ALA A 117 0.21 -1.19 -17.84
C ALA A 117 -0.06 -0.23 -19.00
N ASP A 118 0.27 1.05 -18.83
CA ASP A 118 0.20 2.06 -19.90
C ASP A 118 1.55 2.11 -20.64
N PHE A 119 1.61 1.41 -21.79
CA PHE A 119 2.81 1.34 -22.61
C PHE A 119 2.97 2.62 -23.45
N LYS A 120 3.62 3.64 -22.89
CA LYS A 120 4.02 4.81 -23.67
C LYS A 120 5.34 4.53 -24.38
N SER A 121 5.31 4.36 -25.71
CA SER A 121 6.52 4.28 -26.52
C SER A 121 7.20 5.66 -26.55
N GLY A 122 8.17 5.90 -25.67
CA GLY A 122 8.92 7.15 -25.61
C GLY A 122 10.22 6.98 -24.84
N ASN A 123 11.29 7.61 -25.33
CA ASN A 123 12.67 7.48 -24.88
C ASN A 123 12.86 7.72 -23.37
N SER A 124 12.72 6.68 -22.56
CA SER A 124 13.41 6.43 -21.28
C SER A 124 12.93 5.07 -20.78
N GLY A 125 13.81 4.07 -20.80
CA GLY A 125 13.49 2.64 -20.67
C GLY A 125 13.00 2.13 -19.31
N ALA A 126 12.20 2.88 -18.57
CA ALA A 126 11.54 2.43 -17.34
C ALA A 126 10.05 2.79 -17.40
N VAL A 127 9.21 1.81 -17.73
CA VAL A 127 7.74 1.98 -17.72
C VAL A 127 7.26 1.76 -16.29
N ALA A 128 6.78 2.82 -15.64
CA ALA A 128 6.11 2.72 -14.35
C ALA A 128 4.69 2.18 -14.53
N VAL A 129 4.33 1.19 -13.72
CA VAL A 129 3.07 0.47 -13.73
C VAL A 129 2.39 0.73 -12.39
N PRO A 130 1.33 1.56 -12.34
CA PRO A 130 0.54 1.73 -11.14
C PRO A 130 -0.13 0.41 -10.72
N LEU A 131 -0.02 0.08 -9.44
CA LEU A 131 -0.53 -1.11 -8.78
C LEU A 131 -1.42 -0.70 -7.62
N GLU A 132 -2.64 -1.24 -7.57
CA GLU A 132 -3.55 -1.10 -6.43
C GLU A 132 -3.63 -2.42 -5.67
N ILE A 133 -3.46 -2.32 -4.35
CA ILE A 133 -3.44 -3.43 -3.43
C ILE A 133 -4.50 -3.18 -2.36
N ALA A 134 -5.45 -4.09 -2.23
CA ALA A 134 -6.42 -4.10 -1.16
C ALA A 134 -5.86 -4.83 0.07
N LEU A 135 -6.15 -4.28 1.25
CA LEU A 135 -5.74 -4.88 2.51
C LEU A 135 -6.94 -5.64 3.10
N LEU A 136 -6.80 -6.96 3.19
CA LEU A 136 -7.85 -7.86 3.69
C LEU A 136 -7.73 -8.11 5.20
N SER A 137 -6.66 -7.61 5.83
CA SER A 137 -6.39 -7.74 7.26
C SER A 137 -6.05 -6.41 7.90
N ILE A 138 -6.15 -6.33 9.23
CA ILE A 138 -5.63 -5.19 9.99
C ILE A 138 -4.10 -5.19 9.90
N PRO A 139 -3.47 -4.11 9.43
CA PRO A 139 -2.02 -4.02 9.40
C PRO A 139 -1.46 -3.76 10.79
N ILE A 140 -0.25 -4.26 11.03
CA ILE A 140 0.55 -3.99 12.22
C ILE A 140 1.54 -2.88 11.85
N ILE A 141 1.54 -1.81 12.64
CA ILE A 141 2.43 -0.66 12.47
C ILE A 141 3.30 -0.58 13.72
N SER A 142 4.62 -0.53 13.54
CA SER A 142 5.58 -0.43 14.63
C SER A 142 6.76 0.47 14.27
N PHE A 143 7.35 1.08 15.30
CA PHE A 143 8.58 1.86 15.22
C PHE A 143 9.64 1.10 16.03
N ALA A 144 10.74 0.71 15.41
CA ALA A 144 11.79 -0.13 16.01
C ALA A 144 13.15 0.57 16.01
#